data_AF-A0A952LGW3-F1
#
_entry.id   AF-A0A952LGW3-F1
#
_cell.length_a   1.000
_cell.length_b   1.000
_cell.length_c   1.000
_cell.angle_alpha   90.00
_cell.angle_beta   90.00
_cell.angle_gamma   90.00
#
_symmetry.space_group_name_H-M   'P 1'
#
loop_
_entity.id
_entity.type
_entity.pdbx_description
1 polymer ?
#
loop_
_entity_poly.entity_id
_entity_poly.type
_entity_poly.pdbx_seq_one_letter_code
_entity_poly.pdbx_strand_id
1 'polypeptide(L)'
;MSATRAINNFLEKTNHFSDLIPVISGDEKTKIFITEDGYLGFSFLCDPAYWFEDTMDSQLEPLLTLDYPTDTLIQFMLYGSPDIRKNTKEYLEIRGLKEHKYERENEKKIMKENGLEYVNSGLMNTI
;
A
#
# COMPACT_ATOMS: atom_id res chain seq x y z
N MET A 1 9.32 -29.21 0.59
CA MET A 1 9.92 -27.88 0.33
C MET A 1 9.56 -27.00 1.51
N SER A 2 10.54 -26.42 2.22
CA SER A 2 10.25 -25.55 3.38
C SER A 2 9.44 -24.33 2.92
N ALA A 3 8.27 -24.08 3.55
CA ALA A 3 7.35 -23.00 3.18
C ALA A 3 8.05 -21.63 3.09
N THR A 4 9.05 -21.40 3.94
CA THR A 4 9.91 -20.21 3.94
C THR A 4 10.60 -19.95 2.59
N ARG A 5 11.04 -21.01 1.90
CA ARG A 5 11.74 -20.90 0.62
C ARG A 5 10.78 -20.61 -0.54
N ALA A 6 9.54 -21.10 -0.45
CA ALA A 6 8.49 -20.78 -1.43
C ALA A 6 8.03 -19.32 -1.29
N ILE A 7 7.87 -18.85 -0.05
CA ILE A 7 7.52 -17.45 0.26
C ILE A 7 8.62 -16.51 -0.23
N ASN A 8 9.89 -16.76 0.08
CA ASN A 8 10.97 -15.89 -0.40
C ASN A 8 11.05 -15.85 -1.92
N ASN A 9 10.92 -16.99 -2.60
CA ASN A 9 10.90 -17.02 -4.07
C ASN A 9 9.69 -16.30 -4.68
N PHE A 10 8.57 -16.22 -3.96
CA PHE A 10 7.39 -15.47 -4.39
C PHE A 10 7.60 -13.96 -4.19
N LEU A 11 8.14 -13.57 -3.03
CA LEU A 11 8.49 -12.18 -2.69
C LEU A 11 9.57 -11.61 -3.63
N GLU A 12 10.56 -12.41 -4.03
CA GLU A 12 11.59 -11.99 -4.99
C GLU A 12 11.05 -11.77 -6.41
N LYS A 13 9.90 -12.37 -6.74
CA LYS A 13 9.26 -12.23 -8.06
C LYS A 13 8.19 -11.15 -8.11
N THR A 14 7.69 -10.72 -6.96
CA THR A 14 6.67 -9.67 -6.84
C THR A 14 7.37 -8.32 -6.89
N ASN A 15 7.34 -7.68 -8.06
CA ASN A 15 7.96 -6.37 -8.26
C ASN A 15 6.97 -5.23 -8.07
N HIS A 16 5.67 -5.51 -8.24
CA HIS A 16 4.60 -4.52 -8.15
C HIS A 16 3.57 -4.95 -7.10
N PHE A 17 2.96 -3.98 -6.41
CA PHE A 17 1.89 -4.27 -5.44
C PHE A 17 0.68 -4.95 -6.12
N SER A 18 0.41 -4.61 -7.39
CA SER A 18 -0.60 -5.26 -8.23
C SER A 18 -0.37 -6.77 -8.44
N ASP A 19 0.85 -7.27 -8.22
CA ASP A 19 1.14 -8.71 -8.31
C ASP A 19 0.62 -9.47 -7.06
N LEU A 20 0.35 -8.75 -5.97
CA LEU A 20 -0.16 -9.29 -4.70
C LEU A 20 -1.69 -9.25 -4.64
N ILE A 21 -2.29 -8.24 -5.27
CA ILE A 21 -3.74 -8.06 -5.35
C ILE A 21 -4.10 -7.86 -6.83
N PRO A 22 -4.75 -8.84 -7.49
CA PRO A 22 -5.05 -8.79 -8.92
C PRO A 22 -6.20 -7.82 -9.21
N VAL A 23 -5.89 -6.53 -9.22
CA VAL A 23 -6.85 -5.45 -9.50
C VAL A 23 -7.12 -5.34 -11.00
N ILE A 24 -8.38 -5.45 -11.42
CA ILE A 24 -8.80 -5.25 -12.81
C ILE A 24 -9.00 -3.75 -13.10
N SER A 25 -9.75 -3.08 -12.24
CA SER A 25 -10.13 -1.68 -12.44
C SER A 25 -10.48 -1.03 -11.10
N GLY A 26 -10.32 0.29 -11.03
CA GLY A 26 -10.69 1.06 -9.85
C GLY A 26 -11.44 2.34 -10.24
N ASP A 27 -12.32 2.78 -9.35
CA ASP A 27 -12.99 4.08 -9.47
C ASP A 27 -12.20 5.14 -8.70
N GLU A 28 -11.77 6.19 -9.39
CA GLU A 28 -10.96 7.25 -8.80
C GLU A 28 -11.73 8.07 -7.76
N LYS A 29 -13.07 8.11 -7.83
CA LYS A 29 -13.88 8.91 -6.91
C LYS A 29 -14.12 8.18 -5.58
N THR A 30 -14.49 6.91 -5.64
CA THR A 30 -14.78 6.09 -4.45
C THR A 30 -13.56 5.39 -3.90
N LYS A 31 -12.47 5.28 -4.68
CA LYS A 31 -11.24 4.54 -4.31
C LYS A 31 -11.49 3.05 -4.06
N ILE A 32 -12.57 2.53 -4.63
CA ILE A 32 -12.92 1.12 -4.63
C ILE A 32 -12.39 0.51 -5.92
N PHE A 33 -11.87 -0.71 -5.82
CA PHE A 33 -11.40 -1.50 -6.95
C PHE A 33 -12.12 -2.85 -7.05
N ILE A 34 -12.09 -3.43 -8.25
CA ILE A 34 -12.62 -4.77 -8.54
C ILE A 34 -11.42 -5.71 -8.74
N THR A 35 -11.45 -6.88 -8.08
CA THR A 35 -10.45 -7.94 -8.25
C THR A 35 -10.86 -8.95 -9.33
N GLU A 36 -9.90 -9.71 -9.85
CA GLU A 36 -10.14 -10.77 -10.84
C GLU A 36 -11.18 -11.81 -10.41
N ASP A 37 -11.26 -12.09 -9.11
CA ASP A 37 -12.22 -13.03 -8.52
C ASP A 37 -13.64 -12.44 -8.33
N GLY A 38 -13.87 -11.21 -8.79
CA GLY A 38 -15.18 -10.56 -8.76
C GLY A 38 -15.54 -9.88 -7.43
N TYR A 39 -14.58 -9.67 -6.55
CA TYR A 39 -14.79 -8.96 -5.29
C TYR A 39 -14.56 -7.47 -5.44
N LEU A 40 -15.26 -6.68 -4.62
CA LEU A 40 -14.97 -5.27 -4.40
C LEU A 40 -13.98 -5.14 -3.25
N GLY A 41 -12.92 -4.36 -3.47
CA GLY A 41 -11.88 -4.12 -2.50
C GLY A 41 -11.62 -2.63 -2.32
N PHE A 42 -11.12 -2.30 -1.15
CA PHE A 42 -10.44 -1.04 -0.87
C PHE A 42 -9.18 -1.38 -0.08
N SER A 43 -8.20 -0.48 -0.10
CA SER A 43 -6.93 -0.71 0.60
C SER A 43 -6.39 0.60 1.14
N PHE A 44 -5.64 0.51 2.22
CA PHE A 44 -4.94 1.64 2.82
C PHE A 44 -3.45 1.34 2.85
N LEU A 45 -2.65 2.31 2.41
CA LEU A 45 -1.22 2.32 2.67
C LEU A 45 -0.98 3.00 4.01
N CYS A 46 -0.42 2.26 4.96
CA CYS A 46 -0.09 2.75 6.28
C CYS A 46 1.43 2.70 6.48
N ASP A 47 1.99 3.71 7.13
CA ASP A 47 3.35 3.62 7.64
C ASP A 47 3.35 2.67 8.86
N PRO A 48 4.31 1.74 8.96
CA PRO A 48 4.36 0.82 10.08
C PRO A 48 4.57 1.60 11.38
N ALA A 49 3.75 1.33 12.39
CA ALA A 49 3.90 1.94 13.70
C ALA A 49 5.26 1.53 14.30
N TYR A 50 6.06 2.53 14.68
CA TYR A 50 7.38 2.31 15.28
C TYR A 50 7.29 1.78 16.71
N TRP A 51 6.12 1.87 17.36
CA TRP A 51 5.89 1.45 18.73
C TRP A 51 4.48 0.91 18.88
N PHE A 52 4.35 -0.29 19.43
CA PHE A 52 3.05 -0.86 19.80
C PHE A 52 2.75 -0.42 21.23
N GLU A 53 1.86 0.57 21.38
CA GLU A 53 1.28 0.94 22.67
C GLU A 53 -0.11 0.32 22.81
N ASP A 54 -0.53 0.03 24.04
CA ASP A 54 -1.86 -0.52 24.36
C ASP A 54 -3.02 0.33 23.79
N THR A 55 -2.76 1.60 23.50
CA THR A 55 -3.74 2.51 22.86
C THR A 55 -4.04 2.13 21.41
N MET A 56 -3.15 1.41 20.71
CA MET A 56 -3.36 0.96 19.32
C MET A 56 -4.36 -0.18 19.21
N ASP A 57 -4.49 -1.03 20.24
CA ASP A 57 -5.51 -2.09 20.27
C ASP A 57 -6.92 -1.50 20.16
N SER A 58 -7.16 -0.39 20.88
CA SER A 58 -8.45 0.31 20.85
C SER A 58 -8.82 0.87 19.47
N GLN A 59 -7.84 1.10 18.61
CA GLN A 59 -8.05 1.61 17.25
C GLN A 59 -8.32 0.51 16.23
N LEU A 60 -7.74 -0.68 16.44
CA LEU A 60 -7.93 -1.85 15.58
C LEU A 60 -9.22 -2.61 15.93
N GLU A 61 -9.64 -2.63 17.19
CA GLU A 61 -10.85 -3.35 17.63
C GLU A 61 -12.10 -2.99 16.80
N PRO A 62 -12.45 -1.71 16.57
CA PRO A 62 -13.60 -1.37 15.75
C PRO A 62 -13.48 -1.92 14.33
N LEU A 63 -12.28 -1.86 13.73
CA LEU A 63 -12.04 -2.39 12.38
C LEU A 63 -12.26 -3.90 12.32
N LEU A 64 -11.92 -4.64 13.39
CA LEU A 64 -12.06 -6.09 13.43
C LEU A 64 -13.45 -6.57 13.88
N THR A 65 -14.23 -5.70 14.53
CA THR A 65 -15.55 -6.04 15.11
C THR A 65 -16.74 -5.45 14.35
N LEU A 66 -16.48 -4.67 13.30
CA LEU A 66 -17.50 -4.22 12.37
C LEU A 66 -18.27 -5.41 11.76
N ASP A 67 -19.57 -5.22 11.57
CA ASP A 67 -20.44 -6.21 10.95
C ASP A 67 -20.28 -6.14 9.42
N TYR A 68 -19.24 -6.81 8.92
CA TYR A 68 -18.96 -6.89 7.49
C TYR A 68 -19.95 -7.83 6.78
N PRO A 69 -20.26 -7.56 5.49
CA PRO A 69 -20.99 -8.52 4.68
C PRO A 69 -20.36 -9.91 4.69
N THR A 70 -21.18 -10.94 4.55
CA THR A 70 -20.70 -12.33 4.38
C THR A 70 -19.66 -12.39 3.27
N ASP A 71 -18.63 -13.23 3.47
CA ASP A 71 -17.50 -13.43 2.56
C ASP A 71 -16.56 -12.22 2.39
N THR A 72 -16.50 -11.33 3.39
CA THR A 72 -15.47 -10.29 3.45
C THR A 72 -14.13 -10.85 3.93
N LEU A 73 -13.06 -10.52 3.20
CA LEU A 73 -11.67 -10.81 3.59
C LEU A 73 -10.97 -9.52 4.02
N ILE A 74 -10.41 -9.51 5.23
CA ILE A 74 -9.53 -8.44 5.71
C ILE A 74 -8.11 -8.98 5.76
N GLN A 75 -7.18 -8.26 5.13
CA GLN A 75 -5.77 -8.64 5.08
C GLN A 75 -4.90 -7.48 5.57
N PHE A 76 -3.97 -7.80 6.47
CA PHE A 76 -2.87 -6.93 6.84
C PHE A 76 -1.58 -7.53 6.31
N MET A 77 -0.77 -6.71 5.65
CA MET A 77 0.54 -7.15 5.17
C MET A 77 1.56 -6.03 5.30
N LEU A 78 2.78 -6.42 5.69
CA LEU A 78 3.93 -5.54 5.59
C LEU A 78 4.53 -5.72 4.19
N TYR A 79 4.40 -4.69 3.35
CA TYR A 79 4.98 -4.69 2.02
C TYR A 79 6.29 -3.90 2.01
N GLY A 80 7.40 -4.60 1.83
CA GLY A 80 8.71 -3.98 1.63
C GLY A 80 8.88 -3.51 0.19
N SER A 81 8.28 -2.37 -0.16
CA SER A 81 8.42 -1.78 -1.49
C SER A 81 9.91 -1.64 -1.89
N PRO A 82 10.33 -2.13 -3.06
CA PRO A 82 11.68 -1.89 -3.57
C PRO A 82 11.91 -0.41 -3.91
N ASP A 83 10.84 0.36 -4.07
CA ASP A 83 10.88 1.79 -4.30
C ASP A 83 10.86 2.57 -2.97
N ILE A 84 12.04 3.08 -2.59
CA ILE A 84 12.26 3.91 -1.38
C ILE A 84 12.40 5.41 -1.68
N ARG A 85 12.07 5.84 -2.91
CA ARG A 85 12.32 7.22 -3.36
C ARG A 85 11.50 8.23 -2.57
N LYS A 86 10.22 7.92 -2.29
CA LYS A 86 9.36 8.76 -1.44
C LYS A 86 10.02 9.07 -0.09
N ASN A 87 10.51 8.05 0.61
CA ASN A 87 11.17 8.24 1.90
C ASN A 87 12.45 9.07 1.75
N THR A 88 13.26 8.77 0.71
CA THR A 88 14.50 9.51 0.45
C THR A 88 14.24 10.99 0.18
N LYS A 89 13.21 11.29 -0.61
CA LYS A 89 12.72 12.64 -0.90
C LYS A 89 12.33 13.39 0.36
N GLU A 90 11.46 12.80 1.18
CA GLU A 90 11.02 13.40 2.45
C GLU A 90 12.22 13.71 3.34
N TYR A 91 13.21 12.82 3.42
CA TYR A 91 14.45 13.07 4.16
C TYR A 91 15.30 14.20 3.57
N LEU A 92 15.38 14.33 2.24
CA LEU A 92 16.09 15.43 1.59
C LEU A 92 15.38 16.77 1.82
N GLU A 93 14.04 16.78 1.74
CA GLU A 93 13.20 17.96 2.00
C GLU A 93 13.36 18.44 3.44
N ILE A 94 13.33 17.53 4.43
CA ILE A 94 13.63 17.85 5.85
C ILE A 94 15.02 18.48 6.01
N ARG A 95 15.99 18.09 5.17
CA ARG A 95 17.35 18.62 5.17
C ARG A 95 17.52 19.89 4.32
N GLY A 96 16.44 20.40 3.71
CA GLY A 96 16.48 21.59 2.85
C GLY A 96 17.18 21.38 1.50
N LEU A 97 17.38 20.12 1.10
CA LEU A 97 17.99 19.75 -0.19
C LEU A 97 16.88 19.61 -1.23
N LYS A 98 17.06 20.22 -2.42
CA LYS A 98 16.06 20.17 -3.50
C LYS A 98 16.33 18.99 -4.43
N GLU A 99 15.27 18.25 -4.75
CA GLU A 99 15.30 17.21 -5.79
C GLU A 99 15.53 17.78 -7.20
N HIS A 100 16.14 16.96 -8.05
CA HIS A 100 16.34 17.30 -9.45
C HIS A 100 15.03 17.05 -10.23
N LYS A 101 14.56 18.04 -11.01
CA LYS A 101 13.25 18.00 -11.72
C LYS A 101 12.99 16.73 -12.56
N TYR A 102 14.05 16.04 -12.98
CA TYR A 102 14.00 14.81 -13.78
C TYR A 102 13.36 13.62 -13.04
N GLU A 103 13.38 13.63 -11.71
CA GLU A 103 12.90 12.51 -10.88
C GLU A 103 11.36 12.48 -10.80
N ARG A 104 10.70 13.65 -10.76
CA ARG A 104 9.24 13.77 -10.57
C ARG A 104 8.38 13.22 -11.71
N GLU A 105 8.81 13.40 -12.96
CA GLU A 105 8.08 12.85 -14.13
C GLU A 105 8.17 11.31 -14.16
N ASN A 106 9.30 10.77 -13.72
CA ASN A 106 9.55 9.33 -13.66
C ASN A 106 8.78 8.69 -12.49
N GLU A 107 8.66 9.38 -11.35
CA GLU A 107 7.87 8.93 -10.19
C GLU A 107 6.39 8.71 -10.54
N LYS A 108 5.75 9.69 -11.18
CA LYS A 108 4.34 9.57 -11.60
C LYS A 108 4.12 8.42 -12.56
N LYS A 109 5.06 8.22 -13.49
CA LYS A 109 5.03 7.11 -14.42
C LYS A 109 5.12 5.77 -13.71
N ILE A 110 6.01 5.63 -12.73
CA ILE A 110 6.23 4.38 -12.00
C ILE A 110 5.08 4.09 -11.03
N MET A 111 4.51 5.10 -10.37
CA MET A 111 3.30 4.93 -9.54
C MET A 111 2.12 4.41 -10.36
N LYS A 112 1.98 4.92 -11.59
CA LYS A 112 0.95 4.47 -12.54
C LYS A 112 1.20 3.05 -13.04
N GLU A 113 2.46 2.72 -13.36
CA GLU A 113 2.85 1.36 -13.78
C GLU A 113 2.70 0.32 -12.65
N ASN A 114 2.87 0.73 -11.39
CA ASN A 114 2.78 -0.16 -10.22
C ASN A 114 1.36 -0.36 -9.67
N GLY A 115 0.32 0.24 -10.30
CA GLY A 115 -1.06 0.17 -9.81
C GLY A 115 -1.30 0.88 -8.46
N LEU A 116 -0.32 1.65 -7.97
CA LEU A 116 -0.37 2.32 -6.66
C LEU A 116 -1.23 3.59 -6.66
N GLU A 117 -1.69 4.04 -7.84
CA GLU A 117 -2.57 5.22 -8.01
C GLU A 117 -3.90 5.07 -7.24
N TYR A 118 -4.39 3.85 -7.08
CA TYR A 118 -5.63 3.54 -6.35
C TYR A 118 -5.44 3.36 -4.84
N VAL A 119 -4.20 3.17 -4.39
CA VAL A 119 -3.84 2.87 -2.99
C VAL A 119 -3.48 4.17 -2.23
N ASN A 120 -3.19 5.26 -2.95
CA ASN A 120 -2.51 6.42 -2.37
C ASN A 120 -3.28 7.74 -2.50
N SER A 121 -4.56 7.77 -2.12
CA SER A 121 -5.29 9.02 -1.94
C SER A 121 -5.57 9.40 -0.47
N GLY A 122 -5.21 8.54 0.48
CA GLY A 122 -5.51 8.75 1.91
C GLY A 122 -4.49 9.60 2.68
N LEU A 123 -3.28 9.79 2.15
CA LEU A 123 -2.18 10.42 2.90
C LEU A 123 -1.91 11.89 2.53
N MET A 124 -2.67 12.49 1.60
CA MET A 124 -2.39 13.86 1.17
C MET A 124 -3.02 14.95 2.05
N ASN A 125 -3.79 14.62 3.10
CA ASN A 125 -4.51 15.60 3.92
C ASN A 125 -4.52 15.32 5.44
N THR A 126 -3.48 14.69 5.99
CA THR A 126 -3.32 14.63 7.46
C THR A 126 -2.02 15.29 7.88
N ILE A 127 -2.06 16.64 7.87
CA ILE A 127 -1.40 17.51 8.83
C ILE A 127 -2.50 18.33 9.48
#